data_AF-T1I7T1-F1
#
_entry.id   AF-T1I7T1-F1
#
_cell.length_a   1.000
_cell.length_b   1.000
_cell.length_c   1.000
_cell.angle_alpha   90.00
_cell.angle_beta   90.00
_cell.angle_gamma   90.00
#
_symmetry.space_group_name_H-M   'P 1'
#
loop_
_entity.id
_entity.type
_entity.pdbx_description
1 polymer ?
#
loop_
_entity_poly.entity_id
_entity_poly.type
_entity_poly.pdbx_seq_one_letter_code
_entity_poly.pdbx_strand_id
1 'polypeptide(L)' 'HKPGSCYVSRTMKSGPRVALFRLRRFIRANKYRRDLTKAALRRASAILNSQKRTLQVKKSRPKKSD' A
#
# COMPACT_ATOMS: atom_id res chain seq x y z
N HIS A 1 24.19 -9.11 -14.61
CA HIS A 1 22.86 -8.63 -14.16
C HIS A 1 22.13 -9.83 -13.56
N LYS A 2 21.93 -9.88 -12.23
CA LYS A 2 21.39 -11.05 -11.51
C LYS A 2 19.94 -10.78 -11.11
N PRO A 3 18.93 -11.17 -11.92
CA PRO A 3 17.53 -10.79 -11.67
C PRO A 3 16.98 -11.39 -10.37
N GLY A 4 17.40 -12.62 -10.01
CA GLY A 4 16.88 -13.31 -8.82
C GLY A 4 17.21 -12.65 -7.47
N SER A 5 18.27 -11.83 -7.38
CA SER A 5 18.72 -11.21 -6.12
C SER A 5 18.71 -9.68 -6.14
N CYS A 6 18.26 -9.06 -7.24
CA CYS A 6 18.30 -7.60 -7.38
C CYS A 6 17.18 -6.86 -6.62
N TYR A 7 16.11 -7.57 -6.24
CA TYR A 7 14.97 -7.01 -5.49
C TYR A 7 14.87 -7.62 -4.09
N VAL A 8 14.60 -6.77 -3.10
CA VAL A 8 14.32 -7.19 -1.72
C VAL A 8 12.92 -6.71 -1.34
N SER A 9 12.05 -7.63 -0.94
CA SER A 9 10.72 -7.31 -0.46
C SER A 9 10.70 -7.16 1.07
N ARG A 10 9.92 -6.18 1.56
CA ARG A 10 9.71 -5.92 3.00
C ARG A 10 8.23 -5.73 3.26
N THR A 11 7.66 -6.54 4.14
CA THR A 11 6.25 -6.42 4.55
C THR A 11 6.13 -5.44 5.70
N MET A 12 5.22 -4.46 5.60
CA MET A 12 4.94 -3.49 6.65
C MET A 12 3.64 -3.83 7.37
N LYS A 13 3.72 -4.62 8.45
CA LYS A 13 2.57 -4.96 9.30
C LYS A 13 2.29 -3.82 10.29
N SER A 14 1.71 -2.73 9.82
CA SER A 14 1.38 -1.57 10.66
C SER A 14 0.16 -0.82 10.13
N GLY A 15 -0.53 -0.09 11.01
CA GLY A 15 -1.68 0.73 10.62
C GLY A 15 -1.31 1.82 9.58
N PRO A 16 -2.30 2.39 8.87
CA PRO A 16 -2.06 3.25 7.71
C PRO A 16 -1.11 4.43 7.96
N ARG A 17 -1.28 5.14 9.08
CA ARG A 17 -0.43 6.28 9.45
C ARG A 17 1.03 5.89 9.62
N VAL A 18 1.28 4.79 10.33
CA VAL A 18 2.63 4.30 10.63
C VAL A 18 3.30 3.73 9.39
N ALA A 19 2.56 2.98 8.56
CA ALA A 19 3.06 2.43 7.31
C ALA A 19 3.52 3.54 6.35
N LEU A 20 2.69 4.57 6.14
CA LEU A 20 3.01 5.69 5.26
C LEU A 20 4.18 6.53 5.80
N PHE A 21 4.24 6.78 7.11
CA PHE A 21 5.35 7.50 7.72
C PHE A 21 6.69 6.75 7.53
N ARG A 22 6.71 5.44 7.81
CA ARG A 22 7.91 4.61 7.64
C ARG A 22 8.35 4.56 6.18
N LEU A 23 7.43 4.42 5.22
CA LEU A 23 7.75 4.44 3.79
C LEU A 23 8.35 5.79 3.37
N ARG A 24 7.76 6.91 3.81
CA ARG A 24 8.30 8.27 3.56
C ARG A 24 9.69 8.43 4.14
N ARG A 25 9.90 7.97 5.38
CA ARG A 25 11.20 8.06 6.06
C ARG A 25 12.24 7.20 5.35
N PHE A 26 11.89 5.98 4.94
CA PHE A 26 12.78 5.08 4.22
C PHE A 26 13.33 5.72 2.94
N ILE A 27 12.46 6.27 2.09
CA ILE A 27 12.86 6.91 0.82
C ILE A 27 13.71 8.17 1.08
N ARG A 28 13.28 9.04 2.01
CA ARG A 28 13.95 10.33 2.26
C ARG A 28 15.30 10.17 2.96
N ALA A 29 15.36 9.35 4.01
CA ALA A 29 16.55 9.17 4.86
C ALA A 29 17.65 8.43 4.10
N ASN A 30 17.31 7.36 3.37
CA ASN A 30 18.28 6.61 2.57
C ASN A 30 18.64 7.31 1.25
N LYS A 31 18.07 8.49 0.99
CA LYS A 31 18.24 9.25 -0.26
C LYS A 31 17.92 8.43 -1.53
N TYR A 32 17.07 7.41 -1.41
CA TYR A 32 16.79 6.46 -2.48
C TYR A 32 15.58 6.92 -3.29
N ARG A 33 15.78 7.35 -4.54
CA ARG A 33 14.70 7.76 -5.47
C ARG A 33 13.66 8.70 -4.86
N ARG A 34 14.13 9.86 -4.41
CA ARG A 34 13.30 10.89 -3.75
C ARG A 34 12.22 11.44 -4.68
N ASP A 35 12.44 11.42 -5.99
CA ASP A 35 11.47 11.72 -7.04
C ASP A 35 10.17 10.92 -6.87
N LEU A 36 10.29 9.63 -6.51
CA LEU A 36 9.14 8.74 -6.37
C LEU A 36 8.38 8.85 -5.06
N THR A 37 8.84 9.68 -4.10
CA THR A 37 8.27 9.71 -2.73
C THR A 37 6.75 9.90 -2.77
N LYS A 38 6.25 10.85 -3.57
CA LYS A 38 4.82 11.16 -3.64
C LYS A 38 4.03 10.04 -4.31
N ALA A 39 4.55 9.47 -5.40
CA ALA A 39 3.92 8.37 -6.13
C ALA A 39 3.81 7.10 -5.27
N ALA A 40 4.89 6.76 -4.57
CA ALA A 40 4.94 5.62 -3.67
C ALA A 40 3.91 5.74 -2.52
N LEU A 41 3.80 6.93 -1.91
CA LEU A 41 2.82 7.19 -0.85
C LEU A 41 1.38 7.11 -1.36
N ARG A 42 1.08 7.67 -2.54
CA ARG A 42 -0.25 7.57 -3.16
C ARG A 42 -0.62 6.11 -3.41
N ARG A 43 0.27 5.33 -4.03
CA ARG A 43 0.06 3.90 -4.30
C ARG A 43 -0.16 3.11 -3.00
N ALA A 44 0.67 3.33 -1.98
CA ALA A 44 0.52 2.66 -0.68
C ALA A 44 -0.83 2.99 -0.01
N SER A 45 -1.27 4.24 -0.05
CA SER A 45 -2.57 4.65 0.50
C SER A 45 -3.75 3.97 -0.20
N ALA A 46 -3.70 3.85 -1.53
CA ALA A 46 -4.72 3.15 -2.31
C ALA A 46 -4.79 1.65 -1.94
N ILE A 47 -3.64 0.99 -1.80
CA ILE A 47 -3.57 -0.42 -1.37
C ILE A 47 -4.17 -0.59 0.03
N LEU A 48 -3.79 0.25 0.99
CA LEU A 48 -4.32 0.20 2.35
C LEU A 48 -5.84 0.41 2.40
N ASN A 49 -6.37 1.31 1.58
CA ASN A 49 -7.82 1.53 1.47
C ASN A 49 -8.52 0.32 0.82
N SER A 50 -7.91 -0.30 -0.18
CA SER A 50 -8.43 -1.52 -0.81
C SER A 50 -8.49 -2.68 0.18
N GLN A 51 -7.44 -2.88 0.98
CA GLN A 51 -7.35 -3.95 1.97
C GLN A 51 -8.42 -3.83 3.08
N LYS A 52 -8.82 -2.59 3.42
CA LYS A 52 -9.95 -2.38 4.34
C LYS A 52 -11.29 -2.80 3.73
N ARG A 53 -11.49 -2.51 2.44
CA ARG A 53 -12.75 -2.81 1.72
C ARG A 53 -12.94 -4.30 1.42
N THR A 54 -11.86 -5.08 1.42
CA THR A 54 -11.91 -6.54 1.25
C THR A 54 -12.36 -7.30 2.50
N LEU A 55 -12.48 -6.62 3.67
CA LEU A 55 -13.24 -7.16 4.80
C LEU A 55 -14.71 -7.16 4.37
N GLN A 56 -15.26 -8.34 4.14
CA GLN A 56 -16.51 -8.57 3.41
C GLN A 56 -17.64 -7.61 3.85
N VAL A 57 -17.92 -6.59 3.05
CA VAL A 57 -19.24 -5.95 3.06
C VAL A 57 -20.19 -7.02 2.54
N LYS A 58 -21.01 -7.58 3.44
CA LYS A 58 -22.07 -8.54 3.07
C LYS A 58 -22.81 -7.95 1.87
N LYS A 59 -22.73 -8.60 0.71
CA LYS A 59 -23.46 -8.18 -0.50
C LYS A 59 -24.94 -8.09 -0.12
N SER A 60 -25.52 -6.89 -0.13
CA SER A 60 -26.97 -6.73 0.02
C SER A 60 -27.64 -7.47 -1.13
N ARG A 61 -28.47 -8.46 -0.83
CA ARG A 61 -29.24 -9.19 -1.85
C ARG A 61 -30.06 -8.19 -2.68
N PRO A 62 -30.15 -8.35 -4.01
CA PRO A 62 -31.04 -7.51 -4.82
C PRO A 62 -32.49 -7.74 -4.38
N LYS A 63 -33.24 -6.65 -4.16
CA LYS A 63 -34.67 -6.69 -3.89
C LYS A 63 -35.36 -7.02 -5.22
N LYS A 64 -36.10 -8.14 -5.29
CA LYS A 64 -36.98 -8.44 -6.42
C LYS A 64 -37.98 -7.28 -6.56
N SER A 65 -38.04 -6.69 -7.74
CA SER A 65 -39.19 -5.88 -8.16
C SER A 65 -40.28 -6.83 -8.62
N ASP A 66 -41.51 -6.60 -8.14
CA ASP A 66 -42.75 -7.25 -8.61
C ASP A 66 -42.99 -6.99 -10.10
#